data_AF-A0A0U1LKX6-F1
#
_entry.id   AF-A0A0U1LKX6-F1
#
_cell.length_a   1.000
_cell.length_b   1.000
_cell.length_c   1.000
_cell.angle_alpha   90.00
_cell.angle_beta   90.00
_cell.angle_gamma   90.00
#
_symmetry.space_group_name_H-M   'P 1'
#
loop_
_entity.id
_entity.type
_entity.pdbx_description
1 polymer ?
#
loop_
_entity_poly.entity_id
_entity_poly.type
_entity_poly.pdbx_seq_one_letter_code
_entity_poly.pdbx_strand_id
1 'polypeptide(L)'
;MASSKLCIKDTGPSTESQDFINRVGSTPKQPHLDHWTGLLRGRNFSYRSQANNPIIPKWQGSKFGFEAGVKDIVQSASVTARIVFQSAYSLLLALLETRCLRLPDYWTQRDCKPTNVPLQETQAAFWDSTENGLVSLSEIYKALGENRHITAAKCLFCFEPFEPVLAQQDRMRLIVMKMSKNRIQFNYAIQLEGTKRTTKGEYVIKFGFDDQEFSVEQVQAALA
;
A
#
# COMPACT_ATOMS: atom_id res chain seq x y z
N MET A 1 49.14 25.31 -12.67
CA MET A 1 48.12 24.77 -11.74
C MET A 1 47.02 25.80 -11.59
N ALA A 2 45.82 25.51 -12.10
CA ALA A 2 44.60 26.22 -11.73
C ALA A 2 43.47 25.21 -11.72
N SER A 3 42.91 25.00 -10.52
CA SER A 3 41.83 24.08 -10.21
C SER A 3 40.51 24.66 -10.75
N SER A 4 39.88 24.00 -11.70
CA SER A 4 38.49 24.28 -12.09
C SER A 4 37.56 23.48 -11.20
N LYS A 5 36.99 24.15 -10.19
CA LYS A 5 35.85 23.64 -9.42
C LYS A 5 34.66 23.48 -10.35
N LEU A 6 34.19 22.24 -10.51
CA LEU A 6 32.92 21.92 -11.15
C LEU A 6 31.79 22.39 -10.21
N CYS A 7 31.28 23.61 -10.42
CA CYS A 7 30.04 24.04 -9.78
C CYS A 7 28.88 23.26 -10.40
N ILE A 8 28.34 22.29 -9.66
CA ILE A 8 27.02 21.74 -9.95
C ILE A 8 26.03 22.89 -9.75
N LYS A 9 25.50 23.44 -10.84
CA LYS A 9 24.39 24.39 -10.77
C LYS A 9 23.18 23.61 -10.30
N ASP A 10 22.72 23.92 -9.10
CA ASP A 10 21.40 23.54 -8.60
C ASP A 10 20.35 24.19 -9.51
N THR A 11 19.94 23.47 -10.56
CA THR A 11 18.73 23.82 -11.29
C THR A 11 17.58 23.32 -10.43
N GLY A 12 16.85 24.24 -9.80
CA GLY A 12 15.62 23.94 -9.09
C GLY A 12 14.63 23.10 -9.92
N PRO A 13 13.53 22.62 -9.33
CA PRO A 13 12.56 21.80 -10.04
C PRO A 13 12.19 22.44 -11.39
N SER A 14 12.11 21.64 -12.45
CA SER A 14 11.72 22.12 -13.78
C SER A 14 10.46 22.97 -13.68
N THR A 15 10.32 23.98 -14.53
CA THR A 15 9.18 24.92 -14.53
C THR A 15 7.84 24.17 -14.44
N GLU A 16 7.74 23.02 -15.13
CA GLU A 16 6.58 22.12 -15.11
C GLU A 16 6.25 21.52 -13.72
N SER A 17 7.26 21.14 -12.95
CA SER A 17 7.06 20.62 -11.59
C SER A 17 6.60 21.72 -10.64
N GLN A 18 7.16 22.93 -10.79
CA GLN A 18 6.72 24.09 -10.00
C GLN A 18 5.30 24.50 -10.38
N ASP A 19 4.96 24.50 -11.67
CA ASP A 19 3.61 24.79 -12.17
C ASP A 19 2.59 23.77 -11.66
N PHE A 20 2.95 22.49 -11.63
CA PHE A 20 2.13 21.45 -11.03
C PHE A 20 1.90 21.70 -9.53
N ILE A 21 2.95 21.97 -8.76
CA ILE A 21 2.85 22.28 -7.33
C ILE A 21 1.97 23.51 -7.11
N ASN A 22 2.17 24.57 -7.88
CA ASN A 22 1.39 25.81 -7.80
C ASN A 22 -0.09 25.56 -8.12
N ARG A 23 -0.39 24.76 -9.16
CA ARG A 23 -1.76 24.40 -9.55
C ARG A 23 -2.44 23.56 -8.48
N VAL A 24 -1.77 22.55 -7.95
CA VAL A 24 -2.32 21.72 -6.85
C VAL A 24 -2.53 22.56 -5.59
N GLY A 25 -1.60 23.47 -5.30
CA GLY A 25 -1.70 24.38 -4.15
C GLY A 25 -2.84 25.39 -4.25
N SER A 26 -3.19 25.84 -5.46
CA SER A 26 -4.27 26.81 -5.68
C SER A 26 -5.65 26.19 -5.90
N THR A 27 -5.73 24.87 -6.13
CA THR A 27 -7.01 24.19 -6.35
C THR A 27 -7.81 24.11 -5.03
N PRO A 28 -9.10 24.46 -5.02
CA PRO A 28 -9.93 24.37 -3.81
C PRO A 28 -9.98 22.94 -3.27
N LYS A 29 -9.59 22.77 -1.99
CA LYS A 29 -9.55 21.46 -1.34
C LYS A 29 -10.72 21.19 -0.39
N GLN A 30 -11.51 22.21 -0.07
CA GLN A 30 -12.55 22.13 0.96
C GLN A 30 -13.59 21.02 0.67
N PRO A 31 -14.12 20.85 -0.55
CA PRO A 31 -15.09 19.78 -0.82
C PRO A 31 -14.52 18.38 -0.55
N HIS A 32 -13.25 18.16 -0.88
CA HIS A 32 -12.57 16.90 -0.61
C HIS A 32 -12.35 16.69 0.90
N LEU A 33 -11.99 17.75 1.64
CA LEU A 33 -11.87 17.69 3.10
C LEU A 33 -13.22 17.41 3.78
N ASP A 34 -14.30 18.04 3.30
CA ASP A 34 -15.65 17.81 3.83
C ASP A 34 -16.09 16.36 3.60
N HIS A 35 -15.81 15.81 2.42
CA HIS A 35 -16.03 14.41 2.11
C HIS A 35 -15.28 13.49 3.10
N TRP A 36 -13.96 13.65 3.22
CA TRP A 36 -13.15 12.79 4.09
C TRP A 36 -13.50 12.93 5.57
N THR A 37 -13.73 14.15 6.04
CA THR A 37 -14.13 14.37 7.43
C THR A 37 -15.52 13.84 7.72
N GLY A 38 -16.48 13.97 6.79
CA GLY A 38 -17.80 13.35 6.91
C GLY A 38 -17.73 11.82 6.96
N LEU A 39 -16.89 11.21 6.11
CA LEU A 39 -16.71 9.77 6.03
C LEU A 39 -16.02 9.19 7.28
N LEU A 40 -14.98 9.85 7.78
CA LEU A 40 -14.10 9.31 8.83
C LEU A 40 -14.50 9.74 10.25
N ARG A 41 -15.34 10.77 10.41
CA ARG A 41 -15.72 11.28 11.74
C ARG A 41 -16.36 10.18 12.59
N GLY A 42 -15.80 9.96 13.78
CA GLY A 42 -16.25 8.95 14.72
C GLY A 42 -15.93 7.51 14.32
N ARG A 43 -15.20 7.28 13.22
CA ARG A 43 -14.72 5.95 12.84
C ARG A 43 -13.30 5.75 13.36
N ASN A 44 -13.13 4.78 14.23
CA ASN A 44 -11.82 4.32 14.67
C ASN A 44 -11.51 2.98 13.98
N PHE A 45 -10.70 3.01 12.91
CA PHE A 45 -10.06 1.78 12.43
C PHE A 45 -8.73 1.61 13.18
N SER A 46 -8.69 0.62 14.06
CA SER A 46 -7.52 0.31 14.88
C SER A 46 -7.11 -1.13 14.61
N TYR A 47 -6.17 -1.31 13.67
CA TYR A 47 -5.42 -2.55 13.62
C TYR A 47 -4.68 -2.70 14.96
N ARG A 48 -5.01 -3.76 15.72
CA ARG A 48 -4.38 -4.04 17.00
C ARG A 48 -2.97 -4.58 16.78
N SER A 49 -2.04 -3.68 16.50
CA SER A 49 -0.63 -3.98 16.66
C SER A 49 -0.33 -4.11 18.15
N GLN A 50 0.33 -5.20 18.53
CA GLN A 50 1.02 -5.36 19.80
C GLN A 50 2.17 -4.34 19.96
N ALA A 51 2.72 -3.82 18.85
CA ALA A 51 3.76 -2.80 18.84
C ALA A 51 3.21 -1.35 18.91
N ASN A 52 3.76 -0.54 19.82
CA ASN A 52 3.39 0.87 20.00
C ASN A 52 3.83 1.77 18.82
N ASN A 53 4.88 1.37 18.10
CA ASN A 53 5.38 2.08 16.92
C ASN A 53 5.89 1.05 15.91
N PRO A 54 4.96 0.38 15.19
CA PRO A 54 5.34 -0.73 14.36
C PRO A 54 6.23 -0.28 13.21
N ILE A 55 7.15 -1.15 12.84
CA ILE A 55 8.00 -0.98 11.66
C ILE A 55 7.91 -2.25 10.80
N ILE A 56 8.26 -2.14 9.53
CA ILE A 56 8.36 -3.28 8.62
C ILE A 56 9.83 -3.68 8.44
N PRO A 57 10.41 -4.51 9.33
CA PRO A 57 11.77 -5.00 9.20
C PRO A 57 11.88 -6.18 8.23
N LYS A 58 10.80 -6.96 8.05
CA LYS A 58 10.80 -8.20 7.29
C LYS A 58 9.84 -8.14 6.11
N TRP A 59 10.19 -8.87 5.06
CA TRP A 59 9.42 -9.01 3.85
C TRP A 59 9.45 -10.47 3.41
N GLN A 60 8.29 -11.01 3.08
CA GLN A 60 8.15 -12.28 2.39
C GLN A 60 7.39 -12.08 1.10
N GLY A 61 7.61 -12.93 0.10
CA GLY A 61 6.94 -12.78 -1.17
C GLY A 61 6.65 -14.10 -1.82
N SER A 62 5.56 -14.13 -2.58
CA SER A 62 5.13 -15.30 -3.34
C SER A 62 4.70 -14.88 -4.74
N LYS A 63 4.77 -15.83 -5.66
CA LYS A 63 4.41 -15.66 -7.06
C LYS A 63 3.20 -16.52 -7.33
N PHE A 64 2.17 -15.91 -7.91
CA PHE A 64 0.94 -16.60 -8.26
C PHE A 64 0.78 -16.56 -9.78
N GLY A 65 0.66 -17.74 -10.37
CA GLY A 65 0.39 -17.91 -11.79
C GLY A 65 -1.09 -17.72 -12.14
N PHE A 66 -1.42 -18.01 -13.40
CA PHE A 66 -2.79 -17.95 -13.92
C PHE A 66 -3.78 -18.81 -13.12
N GLU A 67 -3.32 -19.92 -12.55
CA GLU A 67 -4.11 -20.88 -11.77
C GLU A 67 -4.81 -20.25 -10.55
N ALA A 68 -4.37 -19.07 -10.12
CA ALA A 68 -5.00 -18.33 -9.02
C ALA A 68 -6.39 -17.75 -9.38
N GLY A 69 -6.87 -17.88 -10.61
CA GLY A 69 -8.25 -17.51 -11.01
C GLY A 69 -8.55 -16.00 -11.01
N VAL A 70 -7.55 -15.15 -10.73
CA VAL A 70 -7.72 -13.68 -10.62
C VAL A 70 -8.32 -13.09 -11.90
N LYS A 71 -7.92 -13.60 -13.08
CA LYS A 71 -8.45 -13.13 -14.36
C LYS A 71 -9.95 -13.42 -14.49
N ASP A 72 -10.38 -14.60 -14.08
CA ASP A 72 -11.78 -15.02 -14.21
C ASP A 72 -12.67 -14.23 -13.24
N ILE A 73 -12.18 -13.94 -12.03
CA ILE A 73 -12.85 -13.05 -11.08
C ILE A 73 -12.95 -11.63 -11.65
N VAL A 74 -11.85 -11.08 -12.18
CA VAL A 74 -11.82 -9.76 -12.82
C VAL A 74 -12.86 -9.65 -13.94
N GLN A 75 -12.95 -10.68 -14.79
CA GLN A 75 -13.87 -10.71 -15.92
C GLN A 75 -15.33 -10.89 -15.47
N SER A 76 -15.61 -11.88 -14.62
CA SER A 76 -16.98 -12.18 -14.17
C SER A 76 -17.57 -11.07 -13.32
N ALA A 77 -16.78 -10.46 -12.45
CA ALA A 77 -17.23 -9.40 -11.56
C ALA A 77 -17.11 -8.00 -12.19
N SER A 78 -16.55 -7.84 -13.39
CA SER A 78 -16.29 -6.53 -14.02
C SER A 78 -15.51 -5.56 -13.10
N VAL A 79 -14.43 -6.07 -12.48
CA VAL A 79 -13.55 -5.29 -11.58
C VAL A 79 -12.09 -5.37 -12.02
N THR A 80 -11.21 -4.54 -11.45
CA THR A 80 -9.76 -4.63 -11.73
C THR A 80 -9.04 -5.61 -10.81
N ALA A 81 -7.87 -6.10 -11.21
CA ALA A 81 -7.04 -6.97 -10.36
C ALA A 81 -6.70 -6.30 -9.01
N ARG A 82 -6.48 -4.97 -9.02
CA ARG A 82 -6.29 -4.18 -7.79
C ARG A 82 -7.44 -4.41 -6.81
N ILE A 83 -8.67 -4.35 -7.28
CA ILE A 83 -9.86 -4.53 -6.43
C ILE A 83 -9.88 -5.93 -5.84
N VAL A 84 -9.59 -6.97 -6.62
CA VAL A 84 -9.51 -8.35 -6.12
C VAL A 84 -8.49 -8.46 -4.98
N PHE A 85 -7.27 -7.95 -5.16
CA PHE A 85 -6.24 -8.00 -4.12
C PHE A 85 -6.55 -7.11 -2.92
N GLN A 86 -7.11 -5.92 -3.14
CA GLN A 86 -7.52 -5.02 -2.06
C GLN A 86 -8.63 -5.64 -1.21
N SER A 87 -9.63 -6.26 -1.85
CA SER A 87 -10.71 -6.99 -1.19
C SER A 87 -10.19 -8.17 -0.37
N ALA A 88 -9.28 -8.97 -0.94
CA ALA A 88 -8.63 -10.07 -0.22
C ALA A 88 -7.81 -9.57 0.98
N TYR A 89 -7.12 -8.44 0.83
CA TYR A 89 -6.37 -7.82 1.92
C TYR A 89 -7.28 -7.31 3.04
N SER A 90 -8.39 -6.64 2.70
CA SER A 90 -9.38 -6.22 3.70
C SER A 90 -9.96 -7.38 4.48
N LEU A 91 -10.27 -8.51 3.81
CA LEU A 91 -10.67 -9.74 4.50
C LEU A 91 -9.59 -10.25 5.45
N LEU A 92 -8.34 -10.30 4.99
CA LEU A 92 -7.21 -10.74 5.83
C LEU A 92 -7.13 -9.89 7.10
N LEU A 93 -7.22 -8.56 6.98
CA LEU A 93 -7.20 -7.65 8.13
C LEU A 93 -8.38 -7.91 9.09
N ALA A 94 -9.59 -8.10 8.56
CA ALA A 94 -10.77 -8.42 9.38
C ALA A 94 -10.60 -9.75 10.14
N LEU A 95 -10.02 -10.76 9.49
CA LEU A 95 -9.75 -12.06 10.11
C LEU A 95 -8.65 -11.95 11.19
N LEU A 96 -7.63 -11.13 10.98
CA LEU A 96 -6.57 -10.88 11.96
C LEU A 96 -7.08 -10.10 13.19
N GLU A 97 -7.95 -9.10 12.99
CA GLU A 97 -8.51 -8.30 14.08
C GLU A 97 -9.45 -9.11 15.00
N THR A 98 -10.19 -10.06 14.44
CA THR A 98 -11.15 -10.89 15.17
C THR A 98 -10.51 -12.02 15.99
N ARG A 99 -9.17 -12.15 15.99
CA ARG A 99 -8.42 -13.25 16.63
C ARG A 99 -8.88 -14.67 16.24
N CYS A 100 -9.59 -14.81 15.11
CA CYS A 100 -10.02 -16.11 14.61
C CYS A 100 -8.85 -16.93 14.03
N LEU A 101 -7.64 -16.35 13.90
CA LEU A 101 -6.46 -17.05 13.44
C LEU A 101 -5.53 -17.49 14.58
N ARG A 102 -5.48 -18.82 14.78
CA ARG A 102 -4.18 -19.51 14.79
C ARG A 102 -3.83 -19.75 13.33
N LEU A 103 -2.81 -19.04 12.84
CA LEU A 103 -2.36 -19.08 11.45
C LEU A 103 -2.19 -20.48 10.81
N PRO A 104 -1.90 -21.57 11.53
CA PRO A 104 -1.85 -22.90 10.92
C PRO A 104 -3.21 -23.51 10.58
N ASP A 105 -4.27 -23.21 11.34
CA ASP A 105 -5.48 -24.05 11.36
C ASP A 105 -6.55 -23.60 10.34
N TYR A 106 -6.61 -22.30 10.02
CA TYR A 106 -7.66 -21.73 9.15
C TYR A 106 -7.45 -22.06 7.66
N TRP A 107 -6.22 -22.05 7.16
CA TRP A 107 -5.95 -22.36 5.75
C TRP A 107 -6.24 -23.82 5.38
N THR A 108 -6.35 -24.71 6.37
CA THR A 108 -6.74 -26.12 6.18
C THR A 108 -8.24 -26.38 6.29
N GLN A 109 -9.03 -25.46 6.85
CA GLN A 109 -10.48 -25.59 6.97
C GLN A 109 -11.19 -24.84 5.85
N ARG A 110 -11.48 -25.57 4.77
CA ARG A 110 -12.22 -25.15 3.57
C ARG A 110 -13.70 -24.78 3.80
N ASP A 111 -14.18 -24.72 5.04
CA ASP A 111 -15.62 -24.66 5.35
C ASP A 111 -16.14 -23.27 5.75
N CYS A 112 -15.27 -22.28 5.92
CA CYS A 112 -15.70 -20.89 5.90
C CYS A 112 -15.89 -20.48 4.44
N LYS A 113 -17.10 -20.65 3.90
CA LYS A 113 -17.47 -20.03 2.61
C LYS A 113 -17.03 -18.57 2.67
N PRO A 114 -16.12 -18.10 1.81
CA PRO A 114 -15.77 -16.69 1.79
C PRO A 114 -17.08 -15.95 1.58
N THR A 115 -17.51 -15.20 2.60
CA THR A 115 -18.64 -14.28 2.47
C THR A 115 -18.34 -13.47 1.24
N ASN A 116 -19.21 -13.54 0.21
CA ASN A 116 -19.01 -12.89 -1.08
C ASN A 116 -18.36 -11.53 -0.84
N VAL A 117 -17.05 -11.42 -1.10
CA VAL A 117 -16.37 -10.16 -0.82
C VAL A 117 -17.04 -9.18 -1.75
N PRO A 118 -17.60 -8.07 -1.27
CA PRO A 118 -18.32 -7.17 -2.15
C PRO A 118 -17.28 -6.43 -2.99
N LEU A 119 -16.81 -7.08 -4.06
CA LEU A 119 -15.83 -6.54 -5.01
C LEU A 119 -16.35 -5.21 -5.58
N GLN A 120 -17.67 -5.12 -5.78
CA GLN A 120 -18.33 -3.91 -6.22
C GLN A 120 -18.31 -2.79 -5.18
N GLU A 121 -18.50 -3.09 -3.90
CA GLU A 121 -18.38 -2.05 -2.85
C GLU A 121 -16.94 -1.61 -2.68
N THR A 122 -15.98 -2.54 -2.78
CA THR A 122 -14.55 -2.21 -2.76
C THR A 122 -14.19 -1.32 -3.96
N GLN A 123 -14.72 -1.62 -5.14
CA GLN A 123 -14.55 -0.79 -6.33
C GLN A 123 -15.20 0.58 -6.19
N ALA A 124 -16.43 0.66 -5.66
CA ALA A 124 -17.10 1.93 -5.41
C ALA A 124 -16.32 2.80 -4.42
N ALA A 125 -15.87 2.23 -3.30
CA ALA A 125 -15.02 2.92 -2.33
C ALA A 125 -13.67 3.36 -2.92
N PHE A 126 -13.08 2.55 -3.80
CA PHE A 126 -11.87 2.91 -4.52
C PHE A 126 -12.09 4.15 -5.41
N TRP A 127 -13.17 4.19 -6.18
CA TRP A 127 -13.48 5.34 -7.03
C TRP A 127 -13.78 6.60 -6.22
N ASP A 128 -14.63 6.47 -5.20
CA ASP A 128 -14.98 7.56 -4.27
C ASP A 128 -13.74 8.18 -3.61
N SER A 129 -12.80 7.33 -3.14
CA SER A 129 -11.52 7.80 -2.60
C SER A 129 -10.61 8.47 -3.62
N THR A 130 -10.64 8.01 -4.88
CA THR A 130 -9.80 8.54 -5.96
C THR A 130 -10.32 9.91 -6.43
N GLU A 131 -11.64 10.07 -6.53
CA GLU A 131 -12.29 11.35 -6.85
C GLU A 131 -11.99 12.42 -5.79
N ASN A 132 -11.74 12.00 -4.54
CA ASN A 132 -11.40 12.87 -3.43
C ASN A 132 -9.91 12.87 -3.06
N GLY A 133 -9.04 12.42 -3.96
CA GLY A 133 -7.59 12.23 -3.72
C GLY A 133 -6.72 13.48 -3.75
N LEU A 134 -7.29 14.68 -3.92
CA LEU A 134 -6.52 15.93 -4.04
C LEU A 134 -5.96 16.45 -2.70
N VAL A 135 -6.40 15.87 -1.58
CA VAL A 135 -5.93 16.21 -0.23
C VAL A 135 -4.91 15.20 0.26
N SER A 136 -3.92 15.68 1.01
CA SER A 136 -2.94 14.83 1.68
C SER A 136 -3.52 14.23 2.97
N LEU A 137 -2.96 13.10 3.42
CA LEU A 137 -3.31 12.52 4.72
C LEU A 137 -3.13 13.53 5.86
N SER A 138 -2.08 14.36 5.83
CA SER A 138 -1.84 15.37 6.87
C SER A 138 -2.95 16.42 6.92
N GLU A 139 -3.51 16.82 5.78
CA GLU A 139 -4.66 17.73 5.73
C GLU A 139 -5.93 17.08 6.28
N ILE A 140 -6.17 15.79 5.96
CA ILE A 140 -7.31 15.02 6.48
C ILE A 140 -7.24 14.90 8.02
N TYR A 141 -6.12 14.43 8.57
CA TYR A 141 -5.95 14.29 10.02
C TYR A 141 -6.07 15.64 10.74
N LYS A 142 -5.50 16.70 10.17
CA LYS A 142 -5.64 18.06 10.70
C LYS A 142 -7.10 18.51 10.72
N ALA A 143 -7.87 18.23 9.66
CA ALA A 143 -9.29 18.57 9.58
C ALA A 143 -10.16 17.75 10.54
N LEU A 144 -9.74 16.52 10.88
CA LEU A 144 -10.36 15.69 11.92
C LEU A 144 -10.01 16.14 13.35
N GLY A 145 -9.02 17.03 13.52
CA GLY A 145 -8.50 17.41 14.84
C GLY A 145 -7.65 16.30 15.49
N GLU A 146 -7.15 15.35 14.70
CA GLU A 146 -6.42 14.18 15.18
C GLU A 146 -4.92 14.30 14.95
N ASN A 147 -4.14 13.69 15.85
CA ASN A 147 -2.70 13.58 15.68
C ASN A 147 -2.35 12.34 14.86
N ARG A 148 -1.95 12.56 13.60
CA ARG A 148 -1.53 11.50 12.67
C ARG A 148 -0.47 10.56 13.25
N HIS A 149 0.45 11.03 14.10
CA HIS A 149 1.48 10.13 14.65
C HIS A 149 0.89 9.04 15.56
N ILE A 150 -0.27 9.33 16.16
CA ILE A 150 -0.99 8.43 17.08
C ILE A 150 -2.06 7.65 16.32
N THR A 151 -2.85 8.31 15.48
CA THR A 151 -4.05 7.74 14.84
C THR A 151 -3.86 7.31 13.39
N ALA A 152 -2.64 7.38 12.85
CA ALA A 152 -2.34 6.90 11.49
C ALA A 152 -2.72 5.42 11.32
N ALA A 153 -3.33 5.12 10.17
CA ALA A 153 -3.49 3.75 9.70
C ALA A 153 -2.14 3.01 9.75
N LYS A 154 -2.14 1.82 10.37
CA LYS A 154 -0.96 0.96 10.53
C LYS A 154 -0.87 -0.13 9.46
N CYS A 155 -1.80 -0.16 8.52
CA CYS A 155 -1.82 -1.11 7.42
C CYS A 155 -1.72 -0.37 6.08
N LEU A 156 -0.90 -0.88 5.15
CA LEU A 156 -0.76 -0.31 3.82
C LEU A 156 -1.04 -1.36 2.74
N PHE A 157 -1.75 -0.95 1.70
CA PHE A 157 -1.93 -1.74 0.48
C PHE A 157 -1.42 -0.95 -0.72
N CYS A 158 -0.53 -1.55 -1.49
CA CYS A 158 0.02 -0.99 -2.72
C CYS A 158 -0.22 -1.97 -3.87
N PHE A 159 -0.64 -1.45 -5.01
CA PHE A 159 -0.79 -2.27 -6.20
C PHE A 159 -0.27 -1.56 -7.45
N GLU A 160 0.70 -2.18 -8.11
CA GLU A 160 1.30 -1.72 -9.35
C GLU A 160 0.72 -2.55 -10.52
N PRO A 161 -0.12 -1.94 -11.38
CA PRO A 161 -0.79 -2.67 -12.46
C PRO A 161 0.13 -2.94 -13.65
N PHE A 162 1.35 -2.42 -13.64
CA PHE A 162 2.36 -2.56 -14.68
C PHE A 162 3.69 -2.96 -14.07
N GLU A 163 4.52 -3.63 -14.88
CA GLU A 163 5.88 -3.91 -14.50
C GLU A 163 6.68 -2.60 -14.52
N PRO A 164 7.44 -2.28 -13.46
CA PRO A 164 8.24 -1.07 -13.43
C PRO A 164 9.18 -1.03 -14.63
N VAL A 165 9.23 0.13 -15.29
CA VAL A 165 10.12 0.34 -16.43
C VAL A 165 11.55 0.12 -15.96
N LEU A 166 12.21 -0.90 -16.51
CA LEU A 166 13.65 -1.09 -16.40
C LEU A 166 14.32 -0.01 -17.25
N ALA A 167 14.30 1.24 -16.78
CA ALA A 167 15.17 2.25 -17.36
C ALA A 167 16.61 1.73 -17.28
N GLN A 168 17.49 2.14 -18.19
CA GLN A 168 18.93 2.07 -17.98
C GLN A 168 19.25 2.94 -16.74
N GLN A 169 19.01 2.38 -15.56
CA GLN A 169 19.27 3.03 -14.31
C GLN A 169 20.78 2.99 -14.12
N ASP A 170 21.35 4.19 -14.00
CA ASP A 170 22.77 4.37 -13.78
C ASP A 170 23.23 3.50 -12.60
N ARG A 171 24.21 2.61 -12.82
CA ARG A 171 24.68 1.62 -11.83
C ARG A 171 25.02 2.28 -10.49
N MET A 172 25.45 3.54 -10.54
CA MET A 172 25.78 4.33 -9.36
C MET A 172 24.59 4.55 -8.42
N ARG A 173 23.37 4.78 -8.94
CA ARG A 173 22.15 4.94 -8.12
C ARG A 173 21.78 3.66 -7.38
N LEU A 174 21.92 2.51 -8.03
CA LEU A 174 21.68 1.20 -7.40
C LEU A 174 22.69 0.90 -6.28
N ILE A 175 23.96 1.25 -6.47
CA ILE A 175 24.99 1.08 -5.44
C ILE A 175 24.68 1.98 -4.23
N VAL A 176 24.32 3.26 -4.44
CA VAL A 176 23.96 4.16 -3.35
C VAL A 176 22.75 3.64 -2.57
N MET A 177 21.70 3.18 -3.25
CA MET A 177 20.53 2.61 -2.57
C MET A 177 20.86 1.29 -1.84
N LYS A 178 21.66 0.41 -2.45
CA LYS A 178 22.06 -0.88 -1.87
C LYS A 178 23.01 -0.72 -0.68
N MET A 179 23.86 0.31 -0.70
CA MET A 179 24.83 0.64 0.35
C MET A 179 24.25 1.59 1.41
N SER A 180 23.09 2.22 1.14
CA SER A 180 22.43 3.09 2.10
C SER A 180 22.00 2.29 3.33
N LYS A 181 22.60 2.63 4.47
CA LYS A 181 22.16 2.17 5.78
C LYS A 181 20.88 2.87 6.24
N ASN A 182 20.55 4.02 5.64
CA ASN A 182 19.30 4.73 5.89
C ASN A 182 18.19 4.04 5.10
N ARG A 183 17.41 3.21 5.81
CA ARG A 183 16.12 2.72 5.32
C ARG A 183 15.06 3.69 5.79
N ILE A 184 14.24 4.19 4.87
CA ILE A 184 13.03 4.93 5.24
C ILE A 184 12.11 3.91 5.92
N GLN A 185 12.00 4.00 7.23
CA GLN A 185 11.06 3.21 8.00
C GLN A 185 9.69 3.89 7.91
N PHE A 186 8.72 3.17 7.38
CA PHE A 186 7.32 3.59 7.43
C PHE A 186 6.68 2.93 8.65
N ASN A 187 5.90 3.70 9.43
CA ASN A 187 5.29 3.26 10.68
C ASN A 187 4.03 2.40 10.43
N TYR A 188 4.18 1.33 9.65
CA TYR A 188 3.15 0.35 9.35
C TYR A 188 3.49 -0.98 10.05
N ALA A 189 2.48 -1.68 10.54
CA ALA A 189 2.57 -3.04 11.06
C ALA A 189 2.49 -4.08 9.96
N ILE A 190 1.68 -3.82 8.92
CA ILE A 190 1.51 -4.70 7.77
C ILE A 190 1.50 -3.88 6.48
N GLN A 191 2.17 -4.39 5.46
CA GLN A 191 2.07 -3.89 4.09
C GLN A 191 1.91 -5.04 3.11
N LEU A 192 0.94 -4.93 2.21
CA LEU A 192 0.79 -5.83 1.07
C LEU A 192 1.10 -5.06 -0.22
N GLU A 193 2.07 -5.54 -0.99
CA GLU A 193 2.41 -5.02 -2.31
C GLU A 193 2.07 -6.07 -3.37
N GLY A 194 1.17 -5.74 -4.30
CA GLY A 194 0.92 -6.54 -5.49
C GLY A 194 1.52 -5.89 -6.73
N THR A 195 2.27 -6.65 -7.53
CA THR A 195 2.79 -6.20 -8.83
C THR A 195 2.37 -7.18 -9.91
N LYS A 196 1.79 -6.67 -10.99
CA LYS A 196 1.53 -7.47 -12.20
C LYS A 196 2.81 -7.62 -13.01
N ARG A 197 3.18 -8.84 -13.38
CA ARG A 197 4.31 -9.13 -14.29
C ARG A 197 3.83 -9.20 -15.74
N THR A 198 4.65 -8.75 -16.68
CA THR A 198 4.33 -8.83 -18.11
C THR A 198 4.42 -10.26 -18.65
N THR A 199 5.25 -11.11 -18.05
CA THR A 199 5.30 -12.53 -18.38
C THR A 199 4.06 -13.26 -17.85
N LYS A 200 3.26 -13.80 -18.77
CA LYS A 200 2.20 -14.81 -18.55
C LYS A 200 1.09 -14.49 -17.53
N GLY A 201 0.81 -13.21 -17.27
CA GLY A 201 -0.30 -12.81 -16.39
C GLY A 201 -0.07 -13.18 -14.91
N GLU A 202 1.19 -13.33 -14.53
CA GLU A 202 1.61 -13.62 -13.16
C GLU A 202 1.49 -12.39 -12.27
N TYR A 203 1.22 -12.63 -10.98
CA TYR A 203 1.27 -11.62 -9.95
C TYR A 203 2.34 -11.97 -8.94
N VAL A 204 3.08 -10.96 -8.50
CA VAL A 204 3.99 -11.07 -7.34
C VAL A 204 3.33 -10.33 -6.20
N ILE A 205 3.19 -11.00 -5.06
CA ILE A 205 2.78 -10.35 -3.82
C ILE A 205 3.99 -10.33 -2.89
N LYS A 206 4.20 -9.19 -2.24
CA LYS A 206 5.11 -9.07 -1.10
C LYS A 206 4.33 -8.65 0.12
N PHE A 207 4.55 -9.35 1.21
CA PHE A 207 4.00 -9.07 2.52
C PHE A 207 5.12 -8.56 3.42
N GLY A 208 5.06 -7.28 3.75
CA GLY A 208 5.87 -6.64 4.77
C GLY A 208 5.16 -6.73 6.11
N PHE A 209 5.88 -7.08 7.16
CA PHE A 209 5.32 -7.19 8.50
C PHE A 209 6.33 -6.82 9.58
N ASP A 210 5.80 -6.37 10.72
CA ASP A 210 6.51 -6.24 11.98
C ASP A 210 6.81 -7.63 12.59
N ASP A 211 8.07 -7.89 12.93
CA ASP A 211 8.50 -9.17 13.48
C ASP A 211 8.13 -9.36 14.97
N GLN A 212 7.57 -8.33 15.60
CA GLN A 212 6.85 -8.45 16.87
C GLN A 212 5.44 -9.02 16.70
N GLU A 213 4.84 -8.91 15.50
CA GLU A 213 3.48 -9.39 15.22
C GLU A 213 3.46 -10.80 14.62
N PHE A 214 4.39 -11.08 13.70
CA PHE A 214 4.45 -12.36 12.98
C PHE A 214 5.87 -12.90 12.91
N SER A 215 6.01 -14.22 13.04
CA SER A 215 7.24 -14.92 12.68
C SER A 215 7.36 -15.06 11.16
N VAL A 216 8.58 -15.22 10.67
CA VAL A 216 8.86 -15.43 9.25
C VAL A 216 8.19 -16.70 8.74
N GLU A 217 8.24 -17.76 9.53
CA GLU A 217 7.72 -19.09 9.20
C GLU A 217 6.19 -19.06 9.05
N GLN A 218 5.50 -18.33 9.94
CA GLN A 218 4.05 -18.13 9.85
C GLN A 218 3.65 -17.42 8.56
N VAL A 219 4.35 -16.35 8.21
CA VAL A 219 4.06 -15.59 6.98
C VAL A 219 4.39 -16.42 5.75
N GLN A 220 5.51 -17.13 5.76
CA GLN A 220 5.90 -18.00 4.66
C GLN A 220 4.89 -19.14 4.45
N ALA A 221 4.39 -19.76 5.52
CA ALA A 221 3.35 -20.78 5.44
C ALA A 221 2.03 -20.23 4.87
N ALA A 222 1.69 -18.97 5.17
CA ALA A 222 0.48 -18.33 4.63
C ALA A 222 0.60 -17.89 3.16
N LEU A 223 1.83 -17.77 2.63
CA LEU A 223 2.12 -17.36 1.26
C LEU A 223 2.51 -18.52 0.33
N ALA A 224 2.75 -19.70 0.88
CA ALA A 224 3.07 -20.93 0.15
C ALA A 224 1.83 -21.55 -0.50
#